data_AF-A0A8C4QRP7-F1
#
_entry.id   AF-A0A8C4QRP7-F1
#
_cell.length_a   1.000
_cell.length_b   1.000
_cell.length_c   1.000
_cell.angle_alpha   90.00
_cell.angle_beta   90.00
_cell.angle_gamma   90.00
#
_symmetry.space_group_name_H-M   'P 1'
#
loop_
_entity.id
_entity.type
_entity.pdbx_description
1 polymer ?
#
loop_
_entity_poly.entity_id
_entity_poly.type
_entity_poly.pdbx_seq_one_letter_code
_entity_poly.pdbx_strand_id
1 'polypeptide(L)'
;MDSCGKKTGHLAALVLARGGSKGIPLKNIKLLAGVPLIGWVIRAAIDSEVFDSIWVSTDHDDIECIALEFGAQVHRRSLQVSKDSTSSRETIQEFLRLHPDEVTTPENIDPSNRPRRQDWPGELYENGSFYFSMRKVVLDGNPQGGRTAYYEMLPEYSVDIDVDIDWPIAEQRIITYGYFGKEKLQAVKLLVCAIDGCLTNGKVYKSTSGEQFTSYNISDSTAVKLLKDKGTKVYFVNNAKSDCHRLHAEELGCHIEQGCENKFAKLQEWCDQLHLTWKEVAYFGWDETDIECLKKVGVRGVPSNACSLALKSANYICKLTGGKGAVREFAEHLLLLARKVESITNQQM
;
A
#
# COMPACT_ATOMS: atom_id res chain seq x y z
N MET A 1 -21.60 3.60 43.87
CA MET A 1 -21.54 2.45 44.80
C MET A 1 -22.22 1.30 44.10
N ASP A 2 -21.47 0.30 43.64
CA ASP A 2 -22.04 -0.96 43.18
C ASP A 2 -22.08 -1.99 44.30
N SER A 3 -22.95 -2.98 44.13
CA SER A 3 -23.56 -3.89 45.11
C SER A 3 -22.62 -4.82 45.93
N CYS A 4 -21.32 -4.54 45.99
CA CYS A 4 -20.36 -5.26 46.84
C CYS A 4 -19.38 -4.34 47.61
N GLY A 5 -19.56 -3.01 47.60
CA GLY A 5 -18.84 -2.12 48.53
C GLY A 5 -17.30 -2.12 48.42
N LYS A 6 -16.71 -2.65 47.33
CA LYS A 6 -15.28 -2.50 47.04
C LYS A 6 -15.03 -1.13 46.43
N LYS A 7 -14.09 -0.37 47.01
CA LYS A 7 -13.54 0.84 46.39
C LYS A 7 -13.10 0.50 44.96
N THR A 8 -13.62 1.21 43.97
CA THR A 8 -13.05 1.23 42.63
C THR A 8 -11.60 1.71 42.77
N GLY A 9 -10.63 0.86 42.41
CA GLY A 9 -9.21 1.22 42.48
C GLY A 9 -8.90 2.33 41.49
N HIS A 10 -8.00 3.24 41.85
CA HIS A 10 -7.52 4.29 40.96
C HIS A 10 -6.67 3.66 39.85
N LEU A 11 -7.08 3.82 38.59
CA LEU A 11 -6.46 3.22 37.42
C LEU A 11 -5.58 4.23 36.70
N ALA A 12 -4.26 4.10 36.87
CA ALA A 12 -3.28 5.01 36.27
C ALA A 12 -2.59 4.43 35.03
N ALA A 13 -2.40 5.24 33.99
CA ALA A 13 -1.52 4.94 32.86
C ALA A 13 -0.11 5.48 33.11
N LEU A 14 0.92 4.67 32.90
CA LEU A 14 2.32 5.06 33.07
C LEU A 14 3.12 4.92 31.75
N VAL A 15 3.62 6.04 31.24
CA VAL A 15 4.49 6.11 30.06
C VAL A 15 5.94 6.33 30.49
N LEU A 16 6.84 5.44 30.09
CA LEU A 16 8.26 5.52 30.45
C LEU A 16 9.06 6.20 29.32
N ALA A 17 9.40 7.48 29.47
CA ALA A 17 10.17 8.24 28.47
C ALA A 17 11.48 8.85 29.02
N ARG A 18 12.64 8.24 28.74
CA ARG A 18 13.95 8.74 29.20
C ARG A 18 14.65 9.60 28.14
N GLY A 19 15.46 10.56 28.55
CA GLY A 19 16.23 11.41 27.63
C GLY A 19 17.31 10.65 26.84
N GLY A 20 18.05 9.78 27.54
CA GLY A 20 19.17 8.98 26.99
C GLY A 20 18.72 7.78 26.15
N SER A 21 18.11 7.99 25.00
CA SER A 21 17.73 6.90 24.08
C SER A 21 18.90 6.45 23.20
N LYS A 22 19.30 5.17 23.26
CA LYS A 22 20.48 4.61 22.54
C LYS A 22 20.43 4.75 21.01
N GLY A 23 19.29 4.45 20.39
CA GLY A 23 19.17 4.40 18.92
C GLY A 23 18.87 5.76 18.29
N ILE A 24 18.04 6.57 18.93
CA ILE A 24 17.65 7.89 18.46
C ILE A 24 17.62 8.81 19.68
N PRO A 25 18.57 9.76 19.83
CA PRO A 25 18.55 10.71 20.93
C PRO A 25 17.22 11.45 20.98
N LEU A 26 16.67 11.61 22.19
CA LEU A 26 15.40 12.31 22.44
C LEU A 26 14.21 11.81 21.61
N LYS A 27 14.19 10.51 21.26
CA LYS A 27 13.13 9.88 20.43
C LYS A 27 11.72 10.26 20.88
N ASN A 28 11.46 10.31 22.19
CA ASN A 28 10.13 10.55 22.75
C ASN A 28 9.59 11.96 22.47
N ILE A 29 10.45 12.92 22.12
CA ILE A 29 10.03 14.29 21.78
C ILE A 29 10.34 14.68 20.34
N LYS A 30 10.89 13.75 19.54
CA LYS A 30 10.97 13.97 18.09
C LYS A 30 9.58 13.98 17.47
N LEU A 31 9.40 14.89 16.52
CA LEU A 31 8.15 15.01 15.79
C LEU A 31 7.95 13.79 14.89
N LEU A 32 6.84 13.10 15.11
CA LEU A 32 6.26 12.09 14.23
C LEU A 32 4.98 12.70 13.67
N ALA A 33 4.95 12.98 12.37
CA ALA A 33 3.85 13.68 11.71
C ALA A 33 3.48 15.04 12.38
N GLY A 34 4.48 15.81 12.80
CA GLY A 34 4.29 17.15 13.37
C GLY A 34 3.93 17.19 14.86
N VAL A 35 3.76 16.03 15.51
CA VAL A 35 3.48 15.92 16.96
C VAL A 35 4.61 15.14 17.63
N PRO A 36 5.11 15.54 18.81
CA PRO A 36 6.11 14.78 19.54
C PRO A 36 5.65 13.33 19.79
N LEU A 37 6.54 12.34 19.61
CA LEU A 37 6.19 10.91 19.71
C LEU A 37 5.39 10.55 20.97
N ILE A 38 5.78 11.08 22.13
CA ILE A 38 5.09 10.85 23.40
C ILE A 38 3.70 11.50 23.45
N GLY A 39 3.51 12.59 22.71
CA GLY A 39 2.24 13.29 22.61
C GLY A 39 1.14 12.42 22.01
N TRP A 40 1.47 11.54 21.05
CA TRP A 40 0.53 10.55 20.51
C TRP A 40 0.03 9.57 21.59
N VAL A 41 0.93 9.14 22.46
CA VAL A 41 0.61 8.18 23.53
C VAL A 41 -0.19 8.84 24.65
N ILE A 42 0.21 10.04 25.08
CA ILE A 42 -0.49 10.80 26.13
C ILE A 42 -1.89 11.18 25.65
N ARG A 43 -2.02 11.70 24.41
CA ARG A 43 -3.33 12.05 23.84
C ARG A 43 -4.25 10.84 23.77
N ALA A 44 -3.76 9.70 23.26
CA ALA A 44 -4.55 8.47 23.22
C ALA A 44 -4.97 8.00 24.63
N ALA A 45 -4.09 8.14 25.63
CA ALA A 45 -4.42 7.78 27.01
C ALA A 45 -5.46 8.73 27.63
N ILE A 46 -5.35 10.05 27.40
CA ILE A 46 -6.31 11.06 27.89
C ILE A 46 -7.67 10.84 27.21
N ASP A 47 -7.66 10.78 25.88
CA ASP A 47 -8.87 10.68 25.05
C ASP A 47 -9.59 9.33 25.25
N SER A 48 -8.89 8.31 25.76
CA SER A 48 -9.54 7.04 26.12
C SER A 48 -10.50 7.18 27.30
N GLU A 49 -10.29 8.17 28.18
CA GLU A 49 -11.02 8.36 29.44
C GLU A 49 -11.03 7.11 30.36
N VAL A 50 -10.19 6.11 30.06
CA VAL A 50 -10.08 4.85 30.80
C VAL A 50 -9.30 5.05 32.11
N PHE A 51 -8.36 5.99 32.14
CA PHE A 51 -7.43 6.16 33.24
C PHE A 51 -7.78 7.39 34.09
N ASP A 52 -7.83 7.20 35.41
CA ASP A 52 -8.04 8.27 36.39
C ASP A 52 -6.85 9.24 36.44
N SER A 53 -5.66 8.77 36.09
CA SER A 53 -4.47 9.60 35.92
C SER A 53 -3.53 9.05 34.85
N ILE A 54 -2.80 9.95 34.19
CA ILE A 54 -1.82 9.60 33.17
C ILE A 54 -0.51 10.23 33.56
N TRP A 55 0.51 9.40 33.69
CA TRP A 55 1.82 9.77 34.18
C TRP A 55 2.89 9.50 33.13
N VAL A 56 3.75 10.49 32.92
CA VAL A 56 5.01 10.31 32.21
C VAL A 56 6.14 10.23 33.23
N SER A 57 6.80 9.09 33.29
CA SER A 57 8.06 8.96 34.02
C SER A 57 9.21 9.46 33.16
N THR A 58 9.89 10.52 33.57
CA THR A 58 11.03 11.09 32.83
C THR A 58 12.12 11.66 33.74
N ASP A 59 13.34 11.72 33.20
CA ASP A 59 14.52 12.37 33.77
C ASP A 59 14.94 13.63 32.99
N HIS A 60 14.15 14.02 31.98
CA HIS A 60 14.54 15.02 31.00
C HIS A 60 13.52 16.16 30.91
N ASP A 61 14.01 17.40 31.02
CA ASP A 61 13.17 18.60 31.16
C ASP A 61 12.30 18.86 29.93
N ASP A 62 12.83 18.71 28.72
CA ASP A 62 12.02 18.88 27.50
C ASP A 62 10.91 17.82 27.35
N ILE A 63 11.13 16.60 27.88
CA ILE A 63 10.12 15.54 27.86
C ILE A 63 9.02 15.85 28.88
N GLU A 64 9.38 16.38 30.04
CA GLU A 64 8.43 16.87 31.04
C GLU A 64 7.59 18.02 30.50
N CYS A 65 8.20 19.05 29.91
CA CYS A 65 7.48 20.19 29.33
C CYS A 65 6.44 19.75 28.32
N ILE A 66 6.82 18.86 27.39
CA ILE A 66 5.90 18.32 26.38
C ILE A 66 4.84 17.42 27.03
N ALA A 67 5.18 16.62 28.03
CA ALA A 67 4.20 15.77 28.71
C ALA A 67 3.10 16.59 29.40
N LEU A 68 3.49 17.67 30.08
CA LEU A 68 2.57 18.61 30.74
C LEU A 68 1.71 19.36 29.72
N GLU A 69 2.30 19.82 28.61
CA GLU A 69 1.57 20.49 27.53
C GLU A 69 0.49 19.58 26.93
N PHE A 70 0.77 18.28 26.84
CA PHE A 70 -0.17 17.28 26.39
C PHE A 70 -1.13 16.78 27.47
N GLY A 71 -1.05 17.30 28.70
CA GLY A 71 -2.00 17.04 29.78
C GLY A 71 -1.70 15.82 30.66
N ALA A 72 -0.53 15.18 30.50
CA ALA A 72 -0.09 14.16 31.44
C ALA A 72 0.51 14.78 32.71
N GLN A 73 0.36 14.10 33.83
CA GLN A 73 1.15 14.34 35.03
C GLN A 73 2.57 13.81 34.82
N VAL A 74 3.55 14.38 35.51
CA VAL A 74 4.95 13.97 35.35
C VAL A 74 5.50 13.43 36.64
N HIS A 75 6.01 12.20 36.55
CA HIS A 75 6.82 11.59 37.59
C HIS A 75 8.30 11.76 37.25
N ARG A 76 8.99 12.62 38.00
CA ARG A 76 10.45 12.75 37.89
C ARG A 76 11.14 11.57 38.52
N ARG A 77 11.58 10.64 37.67
CA ARG A 77 12.30 9.43 38.09
C ARG A 77 13.75 9.74 38.43
N SER A 78 14.33 8.90 39.28
CA SER A 78 15.70 9.10 39.73
C SER A 78 16.73 8.81 38.64
N LEU A 79 17.92 9.40 38.75
CA LEU A 79 19.07 9.06 37.91
C LEU A 79 19.46 7.57 38.03
N GLN A 80 19.04 6.88 39.09
CA GLN A 80 19.33 5.47 39.30
C GLN A 80 18.53 4.56 38.35
N VAL A 81 17.25 4.87 38.10
CA VAL A 81 16.40 4.09 37.19
C VAL A 81 16.31 4.66 35.78
N SER A 82 17.10 5.71 35.50
CA SER A 82 17.18 6.36 34.18
C SER A 82 18.35 5.86 33.35
N LYS A 83 19.09 4.87 33.86
CA LYS A 83 20.24 4.28 33.17
C LYS A 83 19.79 3.41 32.00
N ASP A 84 20.70 3.30 31.03
CA ASP A 84 20.49 2.47 29.84
C ASP A 84 20.29 0.98 30.12
N SER A 85 20.81 0.50 31.25
CA SER A 85 20.77 -0.89 31.71
C SER A 85 19.59 -1.21 32.63
N THR A 86 18.78 -0.21 33.02
CA THR A 86 17.66 -0.40 33.93
C THR A 86 16.46 -1.01 33.21
N SER A 87 15.82 -2.00 33.83
CA SER A 87 14.63 -2.65 33.29
C SER A 87 13.37 -1.81 33.49
N SER A 88 12.38 -1.95 32.60
CA SER A 88 11.06 -1.30 32.76
C SER A 88 10.40 -1.64 34.09
N ARG A 89 10.65 -2.85 34.62
CA ARG A 89 10.14 -3.32 35.92
C ARG A 89 10.66 -2.46 37.07
N GLU A 90 11.95 -2.16 37.10
CA GLU A 90 12.55 -1.34 38.16
C GLU A 90 12.02 0.09 38.14
N THR A 91 11.76 0.64 36.95
CA THR A 91 11.13 1.96 36.80
C THR A 91 9.67 1.96 37.28
N ILE A 92 8.90 0.92 36.96
CA ILE A 92 7.51 0.76 37.44
C ILE A 92 7.49 0.60 38.97
N GLN A 93 8.43 -0.15 39.54
CA GLN A 93 8.54 -0.33 40.99
C GLN A 93 8.88 0.97 41.72
N GLU A 94 9.75 1.82 41.15
CA GLU A 94 10.02 3.15 41.70
C GLU A 94 8.75 4.01 41.71
N PHE A 95 8.03 4.03 40.58
CA PHE A 95 6.79 4.78 40.45
C PHE A 95 5.73 4.34 41.48
N LEU A 96 5.46 3.03 41.59
CA LEU A 96 4.47 2.48 42.53
C LEU A 96 4.84 2.71 44.00
N ARG A 97 6.13 2.66 44.35
CA ARG A 97 6.59 2.94 45.72
C ARG A 97 6.33 4.40 46.13
N LEU A 98 6.37 5.32 45.16
CA LEU A 98 6.18 6.75 45.38
C LEU A 98 4.71 7.17 45.18
N HIS A 99 3.86 6.29 44.64
CA HIS A 99 2.41 6.47 44.45
C HIS A 99 1.65 5.27 45.04
N PRO A 100 1.60 5.13 46.39
CA PRO A 100 1.18 3.91 47.08
C PRO A 100 -0.33 3.60 47.00
N ASP A 101 -1.15 4.50 46.46
CA ASP A 101 -2.61 4.33 46.33
C ASP A 101 -3.02 3.67 44.99
N GLU A 102 -2.07 3.37 44.10
CA GLU A 102 -2.34 2.81 42.78
C GLU A 102 -2.16 1.28 42.76
N VAL A 103 -3.16 0.56 42.22
CA VAL A 103 -3.14 -0.90 42.12
C VAL A 103 -3.41 -1.31 40.68
N THR A 104 -2.60 -2.21 40.13
CA THR A 104 -2.82 -2.74 38.77
C THR A 104 -3.22 -4.22 38.82
N THR A 105 -4.22 -4.58 38.01
CA THR A 105 -4.59 -5.96 37.70
C THR A 105 -4.78 -6.10 36.19
N PRO A 106 -4.19 -7.12 35.54
CA PRO A 106 -4.33 -7.29 34.10
C PRO A 106 -5.72 -7.84 33.73
N GLU A 107 -6.39 -7.23 32.75
CA GLU A 107 -7.72 -7.67 32.26
C GLU A 107 -7.63 -8.68 31.10
N ASN A 108 -6.57 -8.64 30.27
CA ASN A 108 -6.50 -9.44 29.02
C ASN A 108 -5.49 -10.60 29.02
N ILE A 109 -4.66 -10.73 30.05
CA ILE A 109 -3.60 -11.74 30.09
C ILE A 109 -3.62 -12.40 31.47
N ASP A 110 -3.98 -13.68 31.51
CA ASP A 110 -3.56 -14.61 32.56
C ASP A 110 -2.24 -15.25 32.08
N PRO A 111 -1.06 -14.82 32.61
CA PRO A 111 0.24 -15.37 32.20
C PRO A 111 0.33 -16.89 32.45
N SER A 112 -0.51 -17.41 33.34
CA SER A 112 -0.58 -18.81 33.76
C SER A 112 -1.34 -19.68 32.75
N ASN A 113 -2.26 -19.10 31.96
CA ASN A 113 -3.13 -19.82 31.02
C ASN A 113 -3.15 -19.19 29.62
N ARG A 114 -2.01 -18.72 29.14
CA ARG A 114 -1.88 -18.15 27.79
C ARG A 114 -2.06 -19.24 26.73
N PRO A 115 -3.16 -19.26 25.94
CA PRO A 115 -3.25 -20.15 24.78
C PRO A 115 -2.21 -19.72 23.74
N ARG A 116 -1.82 -20.64 22.84
CA ARG A 116 -0.93 -20.24 21.74
C ARG A 116 -1.67 -19.25 20.86
N ARG A 117 -0.96 -18.35 20.21
CA ARG A 117 -1.55 -17.28 19.38
C ARG A 117 -2.48 -17.82 18.28
N GLN A 118 -2.18 -19.02 17.76
CA GLN A 118 -3.03 -19.72 16.79
C GLN A 118 -4.36 -20.26 17.35
N ASP A 119 -4.52 -20.30 18.68
CA ASP A 119 -5.68 -20.83 19.38
C ASP A 119 -6.60 -19.70 19.90
N TRP A 120 -6.33 -18.43 19.51
CA TRP A 120 -7.10 -17.23 19.89
C TRP A 120 -8.26 -16.99 18.90
N PRO A 121 -9.49 -16.67 19.35
CA PRO A 121 -10.63 -16.34 18.47
C PRO A 121 -10.53 -14.99 17.73
N GLY A 122 -9.39 -14.28 17.80
CA GLY A 122 -9.19 -12.92 17.26
C GLY A 122 -9.60 -11.78 18.22
N GLU A 123 -9.22 -10.56 17.86
CA GLU A 123 -9.68 -9.30 18.45
C GLU A 123 -10.36 -8.48 17.34
N LEU A 124 -11.54 -7.90 17.60
CA LEU A 124 -12.19 -6.99 16.66
C LEU A 124 -11.50 -5.62 16.75
N TYR A 125 -10.97 -5.16 15.62
CA TYR A 125 -10.38 -3.84 15.47
C TYR A 125 -11.19 -3.04 14.43
N GLU A 126 -11.48 -1.79 14.74
CA GLU A 126 -12.19 -0.89 13.83
C GLU A 126 -11.30 -0.58 12.62
N ASN A 127 -11.81 -0.82 11.41
CA ASN A 127 -11.12 -0.41 10.18
C ASN A 127 -11.73 0.91 9.67
N GLY A 128 -10.90 1.79 9.13
CA GLY A 128 -11.32 3.13 8.70
C GLY A 128 -12.13 3.20 7.39
N SER A 129 -12.68 2.08 6.90
CA SER A 129 -13.14 1.98 5.51
C SER A 129 -14.45 2.73 5.23
N PHE A 130 -15.52 2.44 5.99
CA PHE A 130 -16.84 3.03 5.78
C PHE A 130 -17.57 3.29 7.08
N TYR A 131 -18.07 4.51 7.22
CA TYR A 131 -18.90 4.95 8.33
C TYR A 131 -20.29 5.32 7.81
N PHE A 132 -21.33 4.73 8.40
CA PHE A 132 -22.72 5.10 8.12
C PHE A 132 -23.29 5.74 9.38
N SER A 133 -23.61 7.04 9.28
CA SER A 133 -24.13 7.80 10.42
C SER A 133 -25.31 8.67 10.00
N MET A 134 -26.18 8.99 10.96
CA MET A 134 -27.27 9.93 10.73
C MET A 134 -26.71 11.34 10.60
N ARG A 135 -27.28 12.14 9.69
CA ARG A 135 -26.91 13.56 9.53
C ARG A 135 -26.85 14.31 10.86
N LYS A 136 -27.81 14.08 11.75
CA LYS A 136 -27.85 14.71 13.07
C LYS A 136 -26.61 14.37 13.90
N VAL A 137 -26.22 13.10 13.97
CA VAL A 137 -25.05 12.64 14.73
C VAL A 137 -23.78 13.33 14.23
N VAL A 138 -23.62 13.43 12.91
CA VAL A 138 -22.49 14.13 12.27
C VAL A 138 -22.52 15.64 12.57
N LEU A 139 -23.69 16.29 12.47
CA LEU A 139 -23.84 17.71 12.76
C LEU A 139 -23.64 18.05 14.24
N ASP A 140 -23.94 17.11 15.12
CA ASP A 140 -23.70 17.21 16.57
C ASP A 140 -22.21 16.96 16.91
N GLY A 141 -21.34 16.76 15.91
CA GLY A 141 -19.90 16.60 16.07
C GLY A 141 -19.44 15.19 16.44
N ASN A 142 -20.36 14.22 16.41
CA ASN A 142 -20.06 12.85 16.84
C ASN A 142 -19.71 11.96 15.63
N PRO A 143 -18.62 11.17 15.71
CA PRO A 143 -18.28 10.22 14.66
C PRO A 143 -19.24 9.02 14.62
N GLN A 144 -19.86 8.67 15.76
CA GLN A 144 -20.76 7.52 15.93
C GLN A 144 -21.87 7.87 16.92
N GLY A 145 -23.01 7.17 16.84
CA GLY A 145 -24.17 7.40 17.70
C GLY A 145 -24.42 6.26 18.69
N GLY A 146 -25.44 6.38 19.55
CA GLY A 146 -25.70 5.41 20.63
C GLY A 146 -26.18 4.01 20.21
N ARG A 147 -26.59 3.79 18.95
CA ARG A 147 -26.91 2.45 18.42
C ARG A 147 -26.02 2.19 17.21
N THR A 148 -25.00 1.38 17.41
CA THR A 148 -23.98 1.03 16.41
C THR A 148 -24.09 -0.45 16.05
N ALA A 149 -23.96 -0.74 14.77
CA ALA A 149 -23.75 -2.09 14.25
C ALA A 149 -22.47 -2.08 13.42
N TYR A 150 -21.82 -3.23 13.30
CA TYR A 150 -20.59 -3.37 12.53
C TYR A 150 -20.76 -4.46 11.46
N TYR A 151 -19.95 -4.34 10.42
CA TYR A 151 -19.74 -5.40 9.43
C TYR A 151 -18.31 -5.93 9.63
N GLU A 152 -18.18 -7.20 9.98
CA GLU A 152 -16.87 -7.83 10.11
C GLU A 152 -16.25 -7.98 8.72
N MET A 153 -15.18 -7.24 8.48
CA MET A 153 -14.47 -7.25 7.22
C MET A 153 -13.37 -8.32 7.27
N LEU A 154 -13.27 -9.13 6.21
CA LEU A 154 -12.22 -10.13 6.14
C LEU A 154 -10.82 -9.47 6.12
N PRO A 155 -9.79 -10.09 6.75
CA PRO A 155 -8.46 -9.50 6.88
C PRO A 155 -7.85 -9.04 5.56
N GLU A 156 -8.09 -9.77 4.47
CA GLU A 156 -7.59 -9.44 3.14
C GLU A 156 -8.09 -8.09 2.59
N TYR A 157 -9.23 -7.60 3.06
CA TYR A 157 -9.77 -6.28 2.71
C TYR A 157 -9.35 -5.19 3.71
N SER A 158 -8.72 -5.56 4.83
CA SER A 158 -8.32 -4.65 5.92
C SER A 158 -6.87 -4.21 5.77
N VAL A 159 -6.63 -3.22 4.90
CA VAL A 159 -5.33 -2.57 4.73
C VAL A 159 -5.49 -1.08 5.01
N ASP A 160 -4.69 -0.59 5.97
CA ASP A 160 -4.45 0.83 6.17
C ASP A 160 -3.14 1.19 5.46
N ILE A 161 -3.08 2.38 4.85
CA ILE A 161 -1.92 2.87 4.11
C ILE A 161 -1.43 4.13 4.82
N ASP A 162 -0.54 3.97 5.80
CA ASP A 162 -0.09 5.05 6.68
C ASP A 162 1.32 5.55 6.34
N VAL A 163 2.17 4.66 5.82
CA VAL A 163 3.56 4.93 5.42
C VAL A 163 3.91 4.30 4.08
N ASP A 164 4.97 4.77 3.42
CA ASP A 164 5.36 4.31 2.07
C ASP A 164 5.55 2.79 1.93
N ILE A 165 5.91 2.11 3.03
CA ILE A 165 6.06 0.64 3.05
C ILE A 165 4.73 -0.11 2.98
N ASP A 166 3.60 0.53 3.29
CA ASP A 166 2.26 -0.07 3.21
C ASP A 166 1.77 -0.12 1.77
N TRP A 167 2.25 0.78 0.91
CA TRP A 167 1.77 0.92 -0.46
C TRP A 167 1.90 -0.36 -1.29
N PRO A 168 3.07 -1.05 -1.35
CA PRO A 168 3.18 -2.30 -2.09
C PRO A 168 2.27 -3.41 -1.53
N ILE A 169 2.03 -3.42 -0.22
CA ILE A 169 1.15 -4.39 0.44
C ILE A 169 -0.30 -4.13 0.00
N ALA A 170 -0.73 -2.87 0.06
CA ALA A 170 -2.06 -2.46 -0.36
C ALA A 170 -2.32 -2.74 -1.83
N GLU A 171 -1.36 -2.41 -2.70
CA GLU A 171 -1.40 -2.70 -4.13
C GLU A 171 -1.60 -4.20 -4.38
N GLN A 172 -0.83 -5.06 -3.70
CA GLN A 172 -0.99 -6.52 -3.81
C GLN A 172 -2.35 -7.02 -3.28
N ARG A 173 -2.88 -6.45 -2.19
CA ARG A 173 -4.20 -6.82 -1.67
C ARG A 173 -5.34 -6.39 -2.58
N ILE A 174 -5.27 -5.19 -3.17
CA ILE A 174 -6.27 -4.74 -4.16
C ILE A 174 -6.22 -5.66 -5.39
N ILE A 175 -5.03 -5.96 -5.91
CA ILE A 175 -4.87 -6.89 -7.04
C ILE A 175 -5.49 -8.25 -6.69
N THR A 176 -5.15 -8.82 -5.55
CA THR A 176 -5.54 -10.19 -5.17
C THR A 176 -7.00 -10.29 -4.75
N TYR A 177 -7.48 -9.38 -3.91
CA TYR A 177 -8.78 -9.47 -3.24
C TYR A 177 -9.73 -8.33 -3.64
N GLY A 178 -9.20 -7.16 -3.97
CA GLY A 178 -9.98 -5.95 -4.27
C GLY A 178 -11.14 -6.12 -5.26
N TYR A 179 -12.14 -5.27 -5.10
CA TYR A 179 -13.34 -5.19 -5.94
C TYR A 179 -13.06 -4.39 -7.22
N PHE A 180 -13.36 -4.98 -8.38
CA PHE A 180 -13.09 -4.38 -9.69
C PHE A 180 -14.38 -4.01 -10.46
N GLY A 181 -15.45 -3.69 -9.72
CA GLY A 181 -16.75 -3.34 -10.30
C GLY A 181 -17.68 -4.54 -10.50
N LYS A 182 -18.92 -4.25 -10.92
CA LYS A 182 -19.95 -5.27 -11.22
C LYS A 182 -19.69 -6.01 -12.52
N GLU A 183 -18.84 -5.44 -13.36
CA GLU A 183 -18.49 -6.04 -14.63
C GLU A 183 -17.52 -7.21 -14.40
N LYS A 184 -17.75 -8.33 -15.08
CA LYS A 184 -16.85 -9.48 -14.98
C LYS A 184 -15.44 -9.06 -15.40
N LEU A 185 -14.47 -9.25 -14.50
CA LEU A 185 -13.05 -9.15 -14.82
C LEU A 185 -12.76 -10.14 -15.96
N GLN A 186 -12.14 -9.67 -17.04
CA GLN A 186 -11.80 -10.53 -18.17
C GLN A 186 -10.28 -10.67 -18.25
N ALA A 187 -9.83 -11.90 -18.49
CA ALA A 187 -8.42 -12.17 -18.69
C ALA A 187 -7.98 -11.53 -20.02
N VAL A 188 -6.81 -10.88 -20.01
CA VAL A 188 -6.25 -10.27 -21.21
C VAL A 188 -5.80 -11.36 -22.18
N LYS A 189 -6.40 -11.37 -23.36
CA LYS A 189 -6.09 -12.29 -24.46
C LYS A 189 -5.13 -11.68 -25.48
N LEU A 190 -5.06 -10.35 -25.55
CA LEU A 190 -4.16 -9.61 -26.42
C LEU A 190 -3.49 -8.45 -25.67
N LEU A 191 -2.17 -8.43 -25.69
CA LEU A 191 -1.37 -7.24 -25.38
C LEU A 191 -0.89 -6.61 -26.69
N VAL A 192 -1.20 -5.33 -26.90
CA VAL A 192 -0.57 -4.51 -27.93
C VAL A 192 0.41 -3.54 -27.26
N CYS A 193 1.66 -3.55 -27.67
CA CYS A 193 2.71 -2.76 -27.06
C CYS A 193 3.38 -1.86 -28.11
N ALA A 194 3.52 -0.57 -27.80
CA ALA A 194 4.42 0.30 -28.54
C ALA A 194 5.87 -0.19 -28.35
N ILE A 195 6.74 0.04 -29.33
CA ILE A 195 8.15 -0.36 -29.18
C ILE A 195 8.96 0.78 -28.62
N ASP A 196 9.00 1.90 -29.34
CA ASP A 196 9.75 3.08 -28.90
C ASP A 196 9.17 3.62 -27.59
N GLY A 197 10.04 3.99 -26.65
CA GLY A 197 9.66 4.50 -25.34
C GLY A 197 9.04 3.46 -24.37
N CYS A 198 8.77 2.24 -24.83
CA CYS A 198 8.20 1.13 -24.05
C CYS A 198 9.19 -0.04 -23.93
N LEU A 199 9.37 -0.82 -25.00
CA LEU A 199 10.40 -1.88 -25.07
C LEU A 199 11.81 -1.31 -25.18
N THR A 200 11.92 -0.09 -25.70
CA THR A 200 13.18 0.66 -25.81
C THR A 200 13.14 1.84 -24.85
N ASN A 201 14.31 2.42 -24.58
CA ASN A 201 14.44 3.65 -23.79
C ASN A 201 14.21 4.92 -24.63
N GLY A 202 13.68 4.79 -25.85
CA GLY A 202 13.46 5.89 -26.79
C GLY A 202 14.73 6.41 -27.48
N LYS A 203 15.90 5.81 -27.25
CA LYS A 203 17.16 6.22 -27.90
C LYS A 203 17.42 5.40 -29.16
N VAL A 204 17.74 6.11 -30.23
CA VAL A 204 18.27 5.53 -31.48
C VAL A 204 19.71 6.01 -31.65
N TYR A 205 20.64 5.08 -31.71
CA TYR A 205 22.05 5.39 -31.93
C TYR A 205 22.33 5.32 -33.44
N LYS A 206 23.02 6.32 -33.98
CA LYS A 206 23.38 6.37 -35.40
C LYS A 206 24.90 6.45 -35.54
N SER A 207 25.47 5.56 -36.35
CA SER A 207 26.89 5.64 -36.72
C SER A 207 27.11 6.70 -37.80
N THR A 208 28.37 7.05 -38.04
CA THR A 208 28.76 7.96 -39.14
C THR A 208 28.51 7.36 -40.52
N SER A 209 28.41 6.03 -40.64
CA SER A 209 28.02 5.31 -41.86
C SER A 209 26.50 5.26 -42.08
N GLY A 210 25.69 5.73 -41.11
CA GLY A 210 24.23 5.75 -41.18
C GLY A 210 23.54 4.51 -40.62
N GLU A 211 24.29 3.55 -40.07
CA GLU A 211 23.72 2.38 -39.38
C GLU A 211 23.00 2.82 -38.11
N GLN A 212 21.89 2.15 -37.79
CA GLN A 212 21.07 2.46 -36.63
C GLN A 212 21.07 1.30 -35.65
N PHE A 213 21.21 1.60 -34.37
CA PHE A 213 21.18 0.63 -33.28
C PHE A 213 20.13 1.05 -32.24
N THR A 214 19.44 0.05 -31.69
CA THR A 214 18.45 0.21 -30.64
C THR A 214 18.70 -0.83 -29.56
N SER A 215 18.54 -0.43 -28.29
CA SER A 215 18.72 -1.33 -27.14
C SER A 215 17.38 -1.84 -26.62
N TYR A 216 17.31 -3.14 -26.35
CA TYR A 216 16.17 -3.79 -25.69
C TYR A 216 16.59 -4.38 -24.35
N ASN A 217 15.62 -4.55 -23.46
CA ASN A 217 15.84 -5.18 -22.17
C ASN A 217 15.52 -6.69 -22.22
N ILE A 218 16.42 -7.51 -21.68
CA ILE A 218 16.25 -8.98 -21.65
C ILE A 218 15.08 -9.38 -20.75
N SER A 219 14.85 -8.68 -19.63
CA SER A 219 13.74 -8.96 -18.73
C SER A 219 12.40 -8.69 -19.39
N ASP A 220 12.29 -7.60 -20.16
CA ASP A 220 11.10 -7.28 -20.97
C ASP A 220 10.84 -8.37 -22.02
N SER A 221 11.88 -8.76 -22.76
CA SER A 221 11.83 -9.83 -23.77
C SER A 221 11.38 -11.17 -23.18
N THR A 222 11.87 -11.50 -21.98
CA THR A 222 11.49 -12.72 -21.25
C THR A 222 10.04 -12.67 -20.80
N ALA A 223 9.55 -11.49 -20.39
CA ALA A 223 8.17 -11.30 -19.99
C ALA A 223 7.18 -11.50 -21.15
N VAL A 224 7.54 -11.01 -22.34
CA VAL A 224 6.76 -11.22 -23.57
C VAL A 224 6.61 -12.71 -23.87
N LYS A 225 7.71 -13.48 -23.78
CA LYS A 225 7.66 -14.95 -23.96
C LYS A 225 6.74 -15.61 -22.93
N LEU A 226 6.86 -15.21 -21.66
CA LEU A 226 6.03 -15.73 -20.58
C LEU A 226 4.53 -15.47 -20.79
N LEU A 227 4.14 -14.28 -21.24
CA LEU A 227 2.75 -13.96 -21.58
C LEU A 227 2.21 -14.88 -22.69
N LYS A 228 3.02 -15.10 -23.74
CA LYS A 228 2.66 -15.99 -24.84
C LYS A 228 2.50 -17.43 -24.40
N ASP A 229 3.40 -17.94 -23.55
CA ASP A 229 3.32 -19.29 -22.99
C ASP A 229 2.05 -19.49 -22.13
N LYS A 230 1.52 -18.39 -21.58
CA LYS A 230 0.24 -18.35 -20.84
C LYS A 230 -0.98 -18.07 -21.74
N GLY A 231 -0.80 -18.05 -23.05
CA GLY A 231 -1.88 -17.92 -24.03
C GLY A 231 -2.27 -16.48 -24.39
N THR A 232 -1.59 -15.46 -23.84
CA THR A 232 -1.80 -14.06 -24.24
C THR A 232 -1.06 -13.77 -25.53
N LYS A 233 -1.76 -13.33 -26.58
CA LYS A 233 -1.13 -12.85 -27.82
C LYS A 233 -0.43 -11.53 -27.54
N VAL A 234 0.78 -11.34 -28.08
CA VAL A 234 1.54 -10.09 -27.92
C VAL A 234 1.89 -9.53 -29.28
N TYR A 235 1.34 -8.36 -29.60
CA TYR A 235 1.53 -7.66 -30.88
C TYR A 235 2.24 -6.32 -30.62
N PHE A 236 3.06 -5.90 -31.58
CA PHE A 236 3.79 -4.65 -31.52
C PHE A 236 3.29 -3.65 -32.56
N VAL A 237 3.29 -2.37 -32.21
CA VAL A 237 2.92 -1.30 -33.12
C VAL A 237 3.92 -0.14 -33.01
N ASN A 238 4.37 0.38 -34.14
CA ASN A 238 5.27 1.54 -34.16
C ASN A 238 4.97 2.48 -35.33
N ASN A 239 5.16 3.78 -35.11
CA ASN A 239 5.02 4.78 -36.17
C ASN A 239 6.19 4.69 -37.15
N ALA A 240 7.42 4.52 -36.66
CA ALA A 240 8.60 4.45 -37.52
C ALA A 240 8.84 3.02 -38.00
N LYS A 241 9.42 2.90 -39.21
CA LYS A 241 9.96 1.64 -39.73
C LYS A 241 11.40 1.46 -39.27
N SER A 242 11.71 0.27 -38.78
CA SER A 242 13.04 -0.13 -38.31
C SER A 242 13.24 -1.63 -38.49
N ASP A 243 14.34 -2.00 -39.11
CA ASP A 243 14.74 -3.41 -39.19
C ASP A 243 15.08 -3.97 -37.81
N CYS A 244 15.60 -3.16 -36.89
CA CYS A 244 15.84 -3.59 -35.50
C CYS A 244 14.54 -4.00 -34.80
N HIS A 245 13.43 -3.31 -35.06
CA HIS A 245 12.13 -3.65 -34.49
C HIS A 245 11.56 -4.91 -35.13
N ARG A 246 11.66 -5.04 -36.46
CA ARG A 246 11.21 -6.23 -37.18
C ARG A 246 11.94 -7.49 -36.70
N LEU A 247 13.27 -7.45 -36.68
CA LEU A 247 14.10 -8.58 -36.26
C LEU A 247 13.84 -8.97 -34.80
N HIS A 248 13.67 -7.99 -33.91
CA HIS A 248 13.35 -8.29 -32.52
C HIS A 248 11.95 -8.88 -32.34
N ALA A 249 10.95 -8.40 -33.08
CA ALA A 249 9.62 -9.00 -33.09
C ALA A 249 9.64 -10.44 -33.62
N GLU A 250 10.40 -10.71 -34.70
CA GLU A 250 10.63 -12.05 -35.24
C GLU A 250 11.29 -12.99 -34.21
N GLU A 251 12.32 -12.52 -33.49
CA GLU A 251 12.98 -13.26 -32.41
C GLU A 251 12.02 -13.64 -31.28
N LEU A 252 11.10 -12.75 -30.93
CA LEU A 252 10.07 -12.99 -29.93
C LEU A 252 8.86 -13.77 -30.50
N GLY A 253 8.83 -14.03 -31.81
CA GLY A 253 7.70 -14.62 -32.53
C GLY A 253 6.41 -13.81 -32.37
N CYS A 254 6.51 -12.48 -32.37
CA CYS A 254 5.40 -11.55 -32.19
C CYS A 254 5.04 -10.89 -33.53
N HIS A 255 3.77 -10.56 -33.71
CA HIS A 255 3.34 -9.75 -34.85
C HIS A 255 3.76 -8.30 -34.63
N ILE A 256 4.10 -7.60 -35.70
CA ILE A 256 4.48 -6.18 -35.64
C ILE A 256 3.86 -5.41 -36.82
N GLU A 257 3.28 -4.24 -36.53
CA GLU A 257 2.94 -3.23 -37.52
C GLU A 257 3.90 -2.04 -37.39
N GLN A 258 4.49 -1.62 -38.51
CA GLN A 258 5.44 -0.50 -38.55
C GLN A 258 5.05 0.50 -39.65
N GLY A 259 5.36 1.79 -39.45
CA GLY A 259 4.83 2.81 -40.36
C GLY A 259 3.38 3.15 -40.06
N CYS A 260 2.89 2.84 -38.84
CA CYS A 260 1.50 2.97 -38.49
C CYS A 260 1.17 4.43 -38.12
N GLU A 261 0.48 5.15 -39.01
CA GLU A 261 0.01 6.51 -38.73
C GLU A 261 -1.19 6.51 -37.79
N ASN A 262 -2.12 5.58 -37.97
CA ASN A 262 -3.31 5.44 -37.13
C ASN A 262 -3.28 4.13 -36.34
N LYS A 263 -2.68 4.19 -35.15
CA LYS A 263 -2.58 3.03 -34.25
C LYS A 263 -3.94 2.53 -33.78
N PHE A 264 -4.92 3.42 -33.59
CA PHE A 264 -6.24 3.04 -33.12
C PHE A 264 -6.98 2.21 -34.17
N ALA A 265 -6.95 2.62 -35.44
CA ALA A 265 -7.54 1.85 -36.53
C ALA A 265 -6.90 0.45 -36.66
N LYS A 266 -5.57 0.37 -36.55
CA LYS A 266 -4.85 -0.91 -36.56
C LYS A 266 -5.21 -1.80 -35.36
N LEU A 267 -5.30 -1.21 -34.17
CA LEU A 267 -5.73 -1.92 -32.97
C LEU A 267 -7.15 -2.48 -33.15
N GLN A 268 -8.06 -1.70 -33.71
CA GLN A 268 -9.42 -2.13 -34.00
C GLN A 268 -9.46 -3.29 -35.01
N GLU A 269 -8.69 -3.20 -36.09
CA GLU A 269 -8.53 -4.28 -37.07
C GLU A 269 -8.10 -5.59 -36.39
N TRP A 270 -7.11 -5.56 -35.50
CA TRP A 270 -6.68 -6.75 -34.77
C TRP A 270 -7.72 -7.29 -33.80
N CYS A 271 -8.46 -6.41 -33.12
CA CYS A 271 -9.55 -6.84 -32.24
C CYS A 271 -10.64 -7.57 -33.04
N ASP A 272 -11.01 -7.04 -34.20
CA ASP A 272 -12.01 -7.63 -35.08
C ASP A 272 -11.55 -8.99 -35.63
N GLN A 273 -10.31 -9.08 -36.10
CA GLN A 273 -9.70 -10.32 -36.61
C GLN A 273 -9.61 -11.42 -35.55
N LEU A 274 -9.35 -11.03 -34.30
CA LEU A 274 -9.20 -11.97 -33.18
C LEU A 274 -10.53 -12.22 -32.45
N HIS A 275 -11.62 -11.57 -32.89
CA HIS A 275 -12.94 -11.60 -32.26
C HIS A 275 -12.88 -11.27 -30.75
N LEU A 276 -12.11 -10.24 -30.40
CA LEU A 276 -11.91 -9.81 -29.03
C LEU A 276 -12.75 -8.58 -28.72
N THR A 277 -13.28 -8.54 -27.49
CA THR A 277 -13.86 -7.31 -26.95
C THR A 277 -12.76 -6.43 -26.37
N TRP A 278 -13.00 -5.13 -26.29
CA TRP A 278 -12.06 -4.17 -25.71
C TRP A 278 -11.58 -4.54 -24.29
N LYS A 279 -12.41 -5.25 -23.52
CA LYS A 279 -12.09 -5.70 -22.15
C LYS A 279 -11.04 -6.80 -22.10
N GLU A 280 -10.86 -7.55 -23.18
CA GLU A 280 -9.88 -8.64 -23.30
C GLU A 280 -8.53 -8.15 -23.85
N VAL A 281 -8.41 -6.84 -24.07
CA VAL A 281 -7.25 -6.21 -24.69
C VAL A 281 -6.54 -5.34 -23.67
N ALA A 282 -5.20 -5.45 -23.65
CA ALA A 282 -4.31 -4.52 -22.98
C ALA A 282 -3.52 -3.72 -24.01
N TYR A 283 -3.28 -2.45 -23.72
CA TYR A 283 -2.41 -1.59 -24.51
C TYR A 283 -1.32 -0.99 -23.63
N PHE A 284 -0.07 -1.08 -24.08
CA PHE A 284 1.08 -0.47 -23.44
C PHE A 284 1.70 0.59 -24.35
N GLY A 285 1.57 1.86 -23.98
CA GLY A 285 2.01 3.00 -24.80
C GLY A 285 2.80 4.00 -23.97
N TRP A 286 3.27 5.09 -24.59
CA TRP A 286 4.04 6.10 -23.85
C TRP A 286 3.82 7.55 -24.33
N ASP A 287 3.26 7.77 -25.52
CA ASP A 287 3.19 9.10 -26.12
C ASP A 287 1.77 9.45 -26.63
N GLU A 288 1.59 10.65 -27.18
CA GLU A 288 0.30 11.18 -27.62
C GLU A 288 -0.38 10.31 -28.68
N THR A 289 0.41 9.69 -29.55
CA THR A 289 -0.08 8.77 -30.59
C THR A 289 -0.74 7.51 -30.05
N ASP A 290 -0.57 7.21 -28.75
CA ASP A 290 -1.14 6.04 -28.09
C ASP A 290 -2.45 6.35 -27.33
N ILE A 291 -2.82 7.63 -27.16
CA ILE A 291 -3.91 8.04 -26.27
C ILE A 291 -5.26 7.43 -26.67
N GLU A 292 -5.58 7.39 -27.97
CA GLU A 292 -6.84 6.83 -28.43
C GLU A 292 -6.94 5.34 -28.15
N CYS A 293 -5.85 4.59 -28.37
CA CYS A 293 -5.73 3.18 -28.01
C CYS A 293 -5.90 2.98 -26.49
N LEU A 294 -5.14 3.73 -25.68
CA LEU A 294 -5.20 3.67 -24.23
C LEU A 294 -6.62 3.91 -23.72
N LYS A 295 -7.35 4.91 -24.26
CA LYS A 295 -8.71 5.21 -23.79
C LYS A 295 -9.75 4.13 -24.08
N LYS A 296 -9.45 3.17 -24.97
CA LYS A 296 -10.44 2.20 -25.47
C LYS A 296 -10.33 0.82 -24.83
N VAL A 297 -9.12 0.37 -24.51
CA VAL A 297 -8.86 -0.98 -24.03
C VAL A 297 -9.16 -1.17 -22.54
N GLY A 298 -9.29 -2.44 -22.10
CA GLY A 298 -9.59 -2.81 -20.73
C GLY A 298 -8.44 -2.55 -19.74
N VAL A 299 -7.20 -2.82 -20.16
CA VAL A 299 -6.00 -2.58 -19.33
C VAL A 299 -5.07 -1.61 -20.06
N ARG A 300 -4.71 -0.51 -19.40
CA ARG A 300 -4.09 0.67 -20.00
C ARG A 300 -2.79 0.95 -19.26
N GLY A 301 -1.69 0.42 -19.78
CA GLY A 301 -0.38 0.50 -19.15
C GLY A 301 0.53 1.54 -19.80
N VAL A 302 1.36 2.20 -19.00
CA VAL A 302 2.40 3.13 -19.46
C VAL A 302 3.66 3.05 -18.60
N PRO A 303 4.87 3.30 -19.13
CA PRO A 303 6.09 3.43 -18.34
C PRO A 303 6.11 4.73 -17.53
N SER A 304 6.92 4.83 -16.47
CA SER A 304 6.99 6.03 -15.62
C SER A 304 7.46 7.29 -16.34
N ASN A 305 8.19 7.15 -17.45
CA ASN A 305 8.67 8.26 -18.28
C ASN A 305 7.77 8.58 -19.48
N ALA A 306 6.53 8.08 -19.50
CA ALA A 306 5.54 8.43 -20.52
C ALA A 306 5.17 9.92 -20.49
N CYS A 307 4.67 10.45 -21.60
CA CYS A 307 4.21 11.84 -21.66
C CYS A 307 3.00 12.06 -20.74
N SER A 308 2.79 13.30 -20.28
CA SER A 308 1.75 13.62 -19.29
C SER A 308 0.33 13.21 -19.73
N LEU A 309 0.04 13.24 -21.03
CA LEU A 309 -1.26 12.82 -21.55
C LEU A 309 -1.45 11.31 -21.52
N ALA A 310 -0.39 10.53 -21.80
CA ALA A 310 -0.40 9.08 -21.68
C ALA A 310 -0.55 8.65 -20.22
N LEU A 311 0.19 9.27 -19.29
CA LEU A 311 0.07 9.03 -17.84
C LEU A 311 -1.36 9.23 -17.34
N LYS A 312 -2.04 10.31 -17.78
CA LYS A 312 -3.45 10.58 -17.41
C LYS A 312 -4.46 9.61 -18.03
N SER A 313 -4.09 8.91 -19.09
CA SER A 313 -4.97 7.99 -19.81
C SER A 313 -4.85 6.53 -19.34
N ALA A 314 -3.82 6.23 -18.55
CA ALA A 314 -3.52 4.90 -18.02
C ALA A 314 -4.31 4.55 -16.75
N ASN A 315 -4.53 3.25 -16.50
CA ASN A 315 -4.91 2.73 -15.18
C ASN A 315 -3.77 1.97 -14.49
N TYR A 316 -2.67 1.73 -15.20
CA TYR A 316 -1.45 1.17 -14.64
C TYR A 316 -0.26 2.01 -15.09
N ILE A 317 0.42 2.65 -14.15
CA ILE A 317 1.64 3.41 -14.39
C ILE A 317 2.77 2.63 -13.76
N CYS A 318 3.70 2.13 -14.58
CA CYS A 318 4.86 1.40 -14.07
C CYS A 318 5.74 2.32 -13.22
N LYS A 319 6.46 1.73 -12.27
CA LYS A 319 7.55 2.40 -11.53
C LYS A 319 8.77 2.52 -12.43
N LEU A 320 9.02 1.51 -13.27
CA LEU A 320 10.15 1.47 -14.20
C LEU A 320 9.88 2.27 -15.49
N THR A 321 10.97 2.75 -16.10
CA THR A 321 10.95 3.45 -17.39
C THR A 321 11.03 2.49 -18.56
N GLY A 322 10.64 2.94 -19.75
CA GLY A 322 10.80 2.18 -21.00
C GLY A 322 12.23 1.67 -21.22
N GLY A 323 12.35 0.45 -21.75
CA GLY A 323 13.62 -0.25 -21.99
C GLY A 323 14.41 -0.61 -20.73
N LYS A 324 13.80 -0.51 -19.54
CA LYS A 324 14.43 -0.86 -18.25
C LYS A 324 13.62 -1.86 -17.42
N GLY A 325 12.71 -2.63 -18.03
CA GLY A 325 11.87 -3.57 -17.30
C GLY A 325 10.41 -3.14 -17.13
N ALA A 326 9.99 -2.03 -17.72
CA ALA A 326 8.60 -1.57 -17.59
C ALA A 326 7.58 -2.51 -18.26
N VAL A 327 7.96 -3.17 -19.37
CA VAL A 327 7.10 -4.18 -20.01
C VAL A 327 7.04 -5.44 -19.15
N ARG A 328 8.14 -5.81 -18.50
CA ARG A 328 8.19 -6.89 -17.52
C ARG A 328 7.27 -6.63 -16.33
N GLU A 329 7.34 -5.44 -15.75
CA GLU A 329 6.46 -5.02 -14.65
C GLU A 329 4.99 -5.10 -15.07
N PHE A 330 4.64 -4.55 -16.23
CA PHE A 330 3.28 -4.61 -16.74
C PHE A 330 2.81 -6.04 -17.06
N ALA A 331 3.68 -6.87 -17.64
CA ALA A 331 3.38 -8.28 -17.92
C ALA A 331 3.08 -9.08 -16.63
N GLU A 332 3.82 -8.83 -15.55
CA GLU A 332 3.54 -9.44 -14.25
C GLU A 332 2.17 -9.03 -13.71
N HIS A 333 1.79 -7.76 -13.87
CA HIS A 333 0.45 -7.29 -13.55
C HIS A 333 -0.63 -8.01 -14.36
N LEU A 334 -0.45 -8.17 -15.67
CA LEU A 334 -1.39 -8.91 -16.54
C LEU A 334 -1.55 -10.38 -16.11
N LEU A 335 -0.44 -11.05 -15.76
CA LEU A 335 -0.46 -12.44 -15.28
C LEU A 335 -1.18 -12.57 -13.94
N LEU A 336 -1.03 -11.58 -13.05
CA LEU A 336 -1.76 -11.54 -11.77
C LEU A 336 -3.27 -11.40 -12.01
N LEU A 337 -3.69 -10.52 -12.92
CA LEU A 337 -5.10 -10.39 -13.31
C LEU A 337 -5.64 -11.71 -13.88
N ALA A 338 -4.89 -12.39 -14.75
CA ALA A 338 -5.30 -13.68 -15.31
C ALA A 338 -5.54 -14.75 -14.22
N ARG A 339 -4.62 -14.90 -13.27
CA ARG A 339 -4.77 -15.84 -12.14
C ARG A 339 -6.01 -15.54 -11.30
N LYS A 340 -6.35 -14.27 -11.12
CA LYS A 340 -7.55 -13.87 -10.37
C LYS A 340 -8.83 -14.25 -11.12
N VAL A 341 -8.87 -14.06 -12.44
CA VAL A 341 -10.01 -14.50 -13.26
C VAL A 341 -10.21 -16.01 -13.15
N GLU A 342 -9.11 -16.79 -13.20
CA GLU A 342 -9.15 -18.25 -13.01
C GLU A 342 -9.71 -18.62 -11.63
N SER A 343 -9.25 -17.97 -10.56
CA SER A 343 -9.75 -18.18 -9.19
C SER A 343 -11.26 -17.91 -9.06
N ILE A 344 -11.73 -16.77 -9.58
CA ILE A 344 -13.15 -16.40 -9.54
C ILE A 344 -14.00 -17.40 -10.33
N THR A 345 -13.50 -17.86 -11.48
CA THR A 345 -14.22 -18.84 -12.32
C THR A 345 -14.34 -20.18 -11.62
N ASN A 346 -13.28 -20.62 -10.92
CA ASN A 346 -13.26 -21.88 -10.18
C ASN A 346 -14.11 -21.87 -8.91
N GLN A 347 -14.37 -20.72 -8.29
CA GLN A 347 -15.27 -20.59 -7.15
C GLN A 347 -16.76 -20.59 -7.53
N GLN A 348 -17.07 -20.42 -8.82
CA GLN A 348 -18.44 -20.38 -9.35
C GLN A 348 -18.88 -21.72 -9.99
N MET A 349 -17.97 -22.69 -10.08
CA MET A 349 -18.23 -24.09 -10.47
C MET A 349 -18.30 -24.95 -9.22
#